data_AF-A0A2T4H2P9-F1
#
_entry.id   AF-A0A2T4H2P9-F1
#
_cell.length_a   1.000
_cell.length_b   1.000
_cell.length_c   1.000
_cell.angle_alpha   90.00
_cell.angle_beta   90.00
_cell.angle_gamma   90.00
#
_symmetry.space_group_name_H-M   'P 1'
#
loop_
_entity.id
_entity.type
_entity.pdbx_description
1 polymer ?
#
loop_
_entity_poly.entity_id
_entity_poly.type
_entity_poly.pdbx_seq_one_letter_code
_entity_poly.pdbx_strand_id
1 'polypeptide(L)'
;MTATSSVAPAVSPARPPAPRPKSVTFDNEPPPSTAASSAATTTTTASSRRSTRPNTTDPLSDRATSHLIRRTLCSPQLGDKGRDAQVPIDELLPPLTSRNDVDLQLYAILAIVLREFVQSWYNKITTDENFVAEVLHIIAHCSRALEQRFRKVDIETLVLDEIPDLLDKHITSYRISHSTIARAPVEVDPREAYHALCPLPHLAPVPHPDKPDTISDQAGNEALYRQLLVQGILAILLPTEDLENPCLTSLVEQIFSELIIGNIIANKASQPWMLYEGICITARVLRQKKDEGPSPVGTQKETSESKLEVKGRRAWSVRSSVRSIFLGVIQLGMVVVASLRFISTALVMASSLPARTTPIDEKEVLLGQDKHSSVSSSHESSDYIKAPILSCRVWTCLGNLLELSLRMPWLDGFLSLLQYGAVNGPGRIAGHDGPVDRLLSHHINSLFSPSNLPPLLRTLRGVLFPNNAPGKASLFPPSSEAELHALRRRAAKSLWELLPKGVGRLYFGGRLWRRGTKAEGDPSDDEDLVDEMERLLLVLDDEYCNKHLMYSILELVLARLMPELTEKGVTELWEERLG
;
A
#
# COMPACT_ATOMS: atom_id res chain seq x y z
N MET A 1 35.91 -11.06 74.48
CA MET A 1 36.53 -10.09 75.41
C MET A 1 37.37 -9.13 74.59
N THR A 2 37.43 -7.86 75.02
CA THR A 2 38.19 -6.69 74.49
C THR A 2 37.76 -6.18 73.09
N ALA A 3 37.05 -5.04 72.97
CA ALA A 3 37.46 -3.62 73.14
C ALA A 3 38.43 -3.15 72.02
N THR A 4 38.40 -1.97 71.38
CA THR A 4 37.59 -0.72 71.35
C THR A 4 38.22 0.22 70.28
N SER A 5 37.43 1.17 69.71
CA SER A 5 37.81 2.54 69.22
C SER A 5 38.78 2.68 68.02
N SER A 6 38.70 3.63 67.06
CA SER A 6 37.95 4.88 66.85
C SER A 6 38.05 5.29 65.35
N VAL A 7 37.13 6.14 64.84
CA VAL A 7 37.38 7.36 64.03
C VAL A 7 36.02 8.04 63.67
N ALA A 8 36.06 9.38 63.60
CA ALA A 8 35.01 10.41 63.68
C ALA A 8 33.96 10.50 62.54
N PRO A 9 32.84 11.26 62.72
CA PRO A 9 31.74 11.35 61.77
C PRO A 9 31.94 12.45 60.71
N ALA A 10 31.55 12.17 59.46
CA ALA A 10 31.51 13.13 58.37
C ALA A 10 30.07 13.61 58.09
N VAL A 11 29.92 14.93 58.05
CA VAL A 11 28.71 15.71 57.82
C VAL A 11 28.26 15.62 56.34
N SER A 12 26.97 15.41 56.10
CA SER A 12 26.36 15.39 54.77
C SER A 12 25.96 16.81 54.30
N PRO A 13 26.24 17.21 53.05
CA PRO A 13 25.77 18.49 52.51
C PRO A 13 24.34 18.40 51.92
N ALA A 14 23.63 19.53 52.05
CA ALA A 14 22.20 19.71 51.81
C ALA A 14 21.76 19.69 50.33
N ARG A 15 20.51 19.27 50.14
CA ARG A 15 19.78 19.14 48.86
C ARG A 15 19.19 20.50 48.41
N PRO A 16 19.29 20.89 47.12
CA PRO A 16 18.67 22.12 46.61
C PRO A 16 17.16 21.96 46.37
N PRO A 17 16.35 23.04 46.48
CA PRO A 17 14.90 22.99 46.38
C PRO A 17 14.37 22.92 44.94
N ALA A 18 13.28 22.18 44.75
CA ALA A 18 12.58 21.98 43.48
C ALA A 18 11.70 23.18 43.07
N PRO A 19 11.53 23.47 41.76
CA PRO A 19 10.69 24.57 41.28
C PRO A 19 9.19 24.21 41.27
N ARG A 20 8.37 25.14 41.77
CA ARG A 20 6.89 25.09 41.79
C ARG A 20 6.27 25.20 40.39
N PRO A 21 5.12 24.54 40.14
CA PRO A 21 4.37 24.69 38.90
C PRO A 21 3.59 26.01 38.86
N LYS A 22 3.58 26.67 37.70
CA LYS A 22 2.77 27.87 37.42
C LYS A 22 1.34 27.44 37.06
N SER A 23 0.38 27.67 37.95
CA SER A 23 -1.06 27.60 37.67
C SER A 23 -1.52 28.94 37.05
N VAL A 24 -2.11 28.88 35.87
CA VAL A 24 -2.81 30.01 35.24
C VAL A 24 -4.24 30.00 35.76
N THR A 25 -4.58 30.99 36.59
CA THR A 25 -5.93 31.19 37.13
C THR A 25 -6.78 31.92 36.09
N PHE A 26 -7.97 31.40 35.83
CA PHE A 26 -9.05 32.06 35.09
C PHE A 26 -9.73 33.08 36.00
N ASP A 27 -9.77 34.36 35.61
CA ASP A 27 -10.68 35.35 36.19
C ASP A 27 -11.79 35.67 35.19
N ASN A 28 -13.02 35.40 35.62
CA ASN A 28 -14.30 35.62 34.97
C ASN A 28 -15.15 36.45 35.95
N GLU A 29 -15.67 37.61 35.52
CA GLU A 29 -16.87 38.38 35.99
C GLU A 29 -16.64 39.91 36.04
N PRO A 30 -17.70 40.75 35.99
CA PRO A 30 -18.79 40.87 35.01
C PRO A 30 -19.02 42.35 34.57
N PRO A 31 -19.95 42.67 33.66
CA PRO A 31 -20.19 44.05 33.18
C PRO A 31 -21.38 44.74 33.87
N PRO A 32 -21.51 46.08 33.75
CA PRO A 32 -22.80 46.74 33.81
C PRO A 32 -23.16 47.48 32.49
N SER A 33 -24.34 47.12 31.96
CA SER A 33 -25.46 47.99 31.49
C SER A 33 -25.13 49.38 30.90
N THR A 34 -25.70 49.86 29.77
CA THR A 34 -27.15 49.93 29.46
C THR A 34 -27.41 50.32 28.00
N ALA A 35 -28.63 49.99 27.56
CA ALA A 35 -29.33 49.97 26.28
C ALA A 35 -29.38 51.18 25.31
N ALA A 36 -29.85 50.83 24.09
CA ALA A 36 -30.67 51.57 23.11
C ALA A 36 -29.93 52.56 22.19
N SER A 37 -30.22 52.72 20.89
CA SER A 37 -31.24 52.17 19.98
C SER A 37 -30.86 52.55 18.53
N SER A 38 -31.30 51.71 17.59
CA SER A 38 -31.50 51.89 16.14
C SER A 38 -31.49 53.31 15.54
N ALA A 39 -30.71 53.53 14.47
CA ALA A 39 -31.20 53.67 13.08
C ALA A 39 -30.31 54.60 12.19
N ALA A 40 -30.09 54.11 10.97
CA ALA A 40 -29.98 54.85 9.70
C ALA A 40 -28.63 55.45 9.21
N THR A 41 -28.31 54.97 7.99
CA THR A 41 -27.74 55.69 6.82
C THR A 41 -26.22 55.80 6.60
N THR A 42 -25.78 55.01 5.60
CA THR A 42 -24.94 55.38 4.44
C THR A 42 -23.44 55.70 4.58
N THR A 43 -22.66 54.75 4.03
CA THR A 43 -21.58 54.93 3.04
C THR A 43 -20.53 56.02 3.28
N THR A 44 -19.26 55.63 3.49
CA THR A 44 -18.20 55.64 2.44
C THR A 44 -16.85 55.19 3.01
N THR A 45 -16.30 54.15 2.39
CA THR A 45 -14.88 53.88 2.06
C THR A 45 -13.76 54.58 2.84
N ALA A 46 -12.93 53.80 3.56
CA ALA A 46 -11.46 53.78 3.42
C ALA A 46 -10.77 52.77 4.36
N SER A 47 -10.13 51.76 3.74
CA SER A 47 -8.86 51.12 4.13
C SER A 47 -8.53 50.98 5.64
N SER A 48 -8.85 49.82 6.23
CA SER A 48 -8.23 49.36 7.49
C SER A 48 -7.16 48.30 7.20
N ARG A 49 -5.94 48.59 7.65
CA ARG A 49 -4.76 47.71 7.67
C ARG A 49 -5.13 46.32 8.19
N ARG A 50 -4.96 45.30 7.35
CA ARG A 50 -5.10 43.89 7.75
C ARG A 50 -3.91 43.52 8.65
N SER A 51 -4.17 43.51 9.95
CA SER A 51 -3.30 42.92 10.98
C SER A 51 -3.00 41.46 10.61
N THR A 52 -1.70 41.17 10.42
CA THR A 52 -1.15 39.82 10.23
C THR A 52 -1.30 39.02 11.51
N ARG A 53 -2.32 38.16 11.56
CA ARG A 53 -2.40 37.02 12.47
C ARG A 53 -1.38 35.97 12.00
N PRO A 54 -0.57 35.34 12.86
CA PRO A 54 0.34 34.28 12.41
C PRO A 54 -0.51 33.10 11.93
N ASN A 55 -0.42 32.79 10.64
CA ASN A 55 -1.07 31.61 10.06
C ASN A 55 -0.45 30.37 10.71
N THR A 56 -1.26 29.48 11.25
CA THR A 56 -0.87 28.09 11.51
C THR A 56 -0.56 27.45 10.16
N THR A 57 0.69 27.54 9.71
CA THR A 57 1.13 26.97 8.44
C THR A 57 1.03 25.45 8.53
N ASP A 58 0.25 24.83 7.63
CA ASP A 58 0.21 23.38 7.49
C ASP A 58 1.65 22.85 7.28
N PRO A 59 2.17 21.99 8.18
CA PRO A 59 3.54 21.47 8.09
C PRO A 59 3.79 20.63 6.84
N LEU A 60 2.72 20.15 6.17
CA LEU A 60 2.82 19.39 4.93
C LEU A 60 2.73 20.28 3.68
N SER A 61 2.43 21.58 3.82
CA SER A 61 2.34 22.50 2.67
C SER A 61 3.63 22.55 1.85
N ASP A 62 3.51 22.76 0.54
CA ASP A 62 4.67 22.70 -0.38
C ASP A 62 5.70 23.79 -0.04
N ARG A 63 5.22 24.96 0.41
CA ARG A 63 6.08 26.03 0.92
C ARG A 63 6.83 25.60 2.19
N ALA A 64 6.16 25.01 3.18
CA ALA A 64 6.83 24.49 4.38
C ALA A 64 7.84 23.38 4.02
N THR A 65 7.50 22.55 3.04
CA THR A 65 8.32 21.45 2.53
C THR A 65 9.60 21.96 1.86
N SER A 66 9.49 22.95 0.98
CA SER A 66 10.64 23.60 0.35
C SER A 66 11.59 24.25 1.36
N HIS A 67 11.06 24.86 2.42
CA HIS A 67 11.86 25.45 3.49
C HIS A 67 12.56 24.39 4.35
N LEU A 68 11.90 23.26 4.61
CA LEU A 68 12.51 22.12 5.31
C LEU A 68 13.72 21.57 4.53
N ILE A 69 13.53 21.33 3.22
CA ILE A 69 14.58 20.80 2.33
C ILE A 69 15.77 21.76 2.30
N ARG A 70 15.53 23.05 2.04
CA ARG A 70 16.60 24.05 2.00
C ARG A 70 17.33 24.23 3.33
N ARG A 71 16.66 23.98 4.46
CA ARG A 71 17.30 24.09 5.78
C ARG A 71 18.20 22.89 6.10
N THR A 72 17.92 21.74 5.50
CA THR A 72 18.52 20.45 5.90
C THR A 72 19.52 19.93 4.87
N LEU A 73 19.18 20.00 3.58
CA LEU A 73 19.97 19.43 2.49
C LEU A 73 20.82 20.49 1.77
N CYS A 74 20.35 21.73 1.72
CA CYS A 74 21.13 22.84 1.18
C CYS A 74 21.84 23.54 2.36
N SER A 75 23.17 23.45 2.43
CA SER A 75 23.99 24.21 3.38
C SER A 75 23.70 25.73 3.31
N PRO A 76 24.00 26.56 4.34
CA PRO A 76 23.87 28.02 4.29
C PRO A 76 24.87 28.70 3.33
N GLN A 77 25.03 28.21 2.10
CA GLN A 77 25.62 28.98 1.00
C GLN A 77 24.78 30.21 0.62
N LEU A 78 23.58 30.36 1.22
CA LEU A 78 22.75 31.55 1.18
C LEU A 78 22.95 32.47 2.41
N GLY A 79 24.17 32.51 2.95
CA GLY A 79 24.55 33.46 3.99
C GLY A 79 24.65 34.91 3.52
N ASP A 80 24.72 35.19 2.20
CA ASP A 80 25.15 36.54 1.77
C ASP A 80 24.47 37.14 0.53
N LYS A 81 23.37 36.60 -0.02
CA LYS A 81 22.64 37.32 -1.08
C LYS A 81 21.13 37.23 -0.97
N GLY A 82 20.54 38.36 -0.58
CA GLY A 82 19.39 38.96 -1.25
C GLY A 82 18.04 38.30 -1.03
N ARG A 83 17.11 39.06 -0.45
CA ARG A 83 15.69 38.71 -0.27
C ARG A 83 14.88 38.56 -1.57
N ASP A 84 15.50 38.60 -2.75
CA ASP A 84 14.78 38.68 -4.03
C ASP A 84 15.27 37.59 -5.00
N ALA A 85 14.33 36.73 -5.43
CA ALA A 85 14.48 35.55 -6.30
C ALA A 85 15.20 34.34 -5.66
N GLN A 86 14.45 33.52 -4.92
CA GLN A 86 14.91 32.22 -4.46
C GLN A 86 15.11 31.26 -5.65
N VAL A 87 16.33 30.77 -5.86
CA VAL A 87 16.65 29.74 -6.87
C VAL A 87 15.77 28.50 -6.64
N PRO A 88 15.11 27.95 -7.68
CA PRO A 88 14.28 26.74 -7.53
C PRO A 88 15.11 25.57 -6.99
N ILE A 89 14.50 24.72 -6.16
CA ILE A 89 15.19 23.58 -5.52
C ILE A 89 15.76 22.62 -6.58
N ASP A 90 15.10 22.55 -7.72
CA ASP A 90 15.45 21.75 -8.89
C ASP A 90 16.82 22.13 -9.50
N GLU A 91 17.33 23.35 -9.25
CA GLU A 91 18.65 23.80 -9.72
C GLU A 91 19.77 23.57 -8.68
N LEU A 92 19.40 23.32 -7.42
CA LEU A 92 20.36 23.19 -6.30
C LEU A 92 20.68 21.74 -5.96
N LEU A 93 19.78 20.80 -6.27
CA LEU A 93 19.92 19.39 -5.92
C LEU A 93 19.86 18.51 -7.19
N PRO A 94 20.60 17.39 -7.23
CA PRO A 94 20.64 16.53 -8.39
C PRO A 94 19.31 15.77 -8.56
N PRO A 95 18.53 15.95 -9.64
CA PRO A 95 17.16 15.41 -9.76
C PRO A 95 17.08 13.91 -9.41
N LEU A 96 16.13 13.50 -8.58
CA LEU A 96 16.01 12.08 -8.17
C LEU A 96 15.22 11.27 -9.20
N THR A 97 14.22 11.92 -9.80
CA THR A 97 13.36 11.34 -10.83
C THR A 97 13.18 12.31 -11.99
N SER A 98 12.42 11.94 -13.02
CA SER A 98 12.10 12.88 -14.10
C SER A 98 11.01 13.90 -13.75
N ARG A 99 10.47 13.87 -12.52
CA ARG A 99 9.31 14.66 -12.10
C ARG A 99 9.62 15.47 -10.84
N ASN A 100 9.67 16.78 -10.99
CA ASN A 100 10.03 17.70 -9.90
C ASN A 100 9.03 17.68 -8.73
N ASP A 101 7.75 17.39 -9.01
CA ASP A 101 6.71 17.30 -7.98
C ASP A 101 6.87 16.05 -7.08
N VAL A 102 7.34 14.95 -7.66
CA VAL A 102 7.73 13.73 -6.94
C VAL A 102 9.01 13.98 -6.16
N ASP A 103 10.02 14.57 -6.80
CA ASP A 103 11.32 14.88 -6.20
C ASP A 103 11.15 15.78 -4.97
N LEU A 104 10.27 16.77 -5.02
CA LEU A 104 9.98 17.63 -3.87
C LEU A 104 9.55 16.81 -2.63
N GLN A 105 8.68 15.82 -2.80
CA GLN A 105 8.22 14.99 -1.67
C GLN A 105 9.28 13.95 -1.25
N LEU A 106 10.05 13.39 -2.20
CA LEU A 106 11.15 12.47 -1.89
C LEU A 106 12.26 13.18 -1.13
N TYR A 107 12.67 14.37 -1.55
CA TYR A 107 13.63 15.19 -0.81
C TYR A 107 13.10 15.60 0.56
N ALA A 108 11.79 15.81 0.72
CA ALA A 108 11.22 16.09 2.03
C ALA A 108 11.40 14.92 3.01
N ILE A 109 11.22 13.69 2.53
CA ILE A 109 11.46 12.47 3.32
C ILE A 109 12.95 12.32 3.60
N LEU A 110 13.78 12.48 2.57
CA LEU A 110 15.24 12.35 2.67
C LEU A 110 15.85 13.41 3.59
N ALA A 111 15.33 14.64 3.57
CA ALA A 111 15.67 15.72 4.50
C ALA A 111 15.44 15.32 5.96
N ILE A 112 14.31 14.67 6.25
CA ILE A 112 14.01 14.21 7.61
C ILE A 112 14.97 13.07 7.99
N VAL A 113 15.17 12.10 7.10
CA VAL A 113 16.04 10.95 7.35
C VAL A 113 17.49 11.38 7.57
N LEU A 114 18.07 12.17 6.67
CA LEU A 114 19.45 12.63 6.78
C LEU A 114 19.66 13.54 7.99
N ARG A 115 18.70 14.41 8.32
CA ARG A 115 18.78 15.26 9.53
C ARG A 115 18.85 14.43 10.81
N GLU A 116 17.95 13.45 10.96
CA GLU A 116 17.83 12.70 12.21
C GLU A 116 18.86 11.57 12.32
N PHE A 117 19.20 10.88 11.23
CA PHE A 117 20.01 9.67 11.25
C PHE A 117 21.44 9.84 10.74
N VAL A 118 21.78 10.95 10.09
CA VAL A 118 23.14 11.22 9.62
C VAL A 118 23.72 12.45 10.30
N GLN A 119 23.13 13.62 10.06
CA GLN A 119 23.62 14.90 10.58
C GLN A 119 23.64 14.96 12.12
N SER A 120 22.71 14.26 12.79
CA SER A 120 22.59 14.26 14.26
C SER A 120 23.82 13.70 15.00
N TRP A 121 24.59 12.82 14.36
CA TRP A 121 25.84 12.28 14.89
C TRP A 121 27.05 12.77 14.10
N TYR A 122 26.94 12.92 12.77
CA TYR A 122 28.05 13.35 11.92
C TYR A 122 28.52 14.77 12.27
N ASN A 123 27.59 15.70 12.49
CA ASN A 123 27.91 17.08 12.87
C ASN A 123 28.50 17.21 14.28
N LYS A 124 28.43 16.15 15.10
CA LYS A 124 29.13 16.08 16.39
C LYS A 124 30.59 15.68 16.25
N ILE A 125 30.94 15.00 15.16
CA ILE A 125 32.28 14.46 14.91
C ILE A 125 33.07 15.39 13.99
N THR A 126 32.47 15.87 12.92
CA THR A 126 33.10 16.76 11.93
C THR A 126 32.13 17.86 11.47
N THR A 127 32.69 18.93 10.92
CA THR A 127 31.94 20.05 10.31
C THR A 127 31.99 20.01 8.78
N ASP A 128 32.46 18.91 8.21
CA ASP A 128 32.40 18.70 6.76
C ASP A 128 30.93 18.53 6.35
N GLU A 129 30.50 19.27 5.33
CA GLU A 129 29.13 19.21 4.80
C GLU A 129 29.09 18.48 3.45
N ASN A 130 30.25 18.16 2.87
CA ASN A 130 30.35 17.49 1.56
C ASN A 130 29.86 16.05 1.62
N PHE A 131 30.01 15.36 2.76
CA PHE A 131 29.53 13.99 2.94
C PHE A 131 28.03 13.84 2.67
N VAL A 132 27.20 14.80 3.11
CA VAL A 132 25.75 14.76 2.85
C VAL A 132 25.48 14.95 1.35
N ALA A 133 26.25 15.80 0.66
CA ALA A 133 26.13 16.00 -0.77
C ALA A 133 26.49 14.73 -1.57
N GLU A 134 27.55 14.01 -1.18
CA GLU A 134 27.92 12.73 -1.79
C GLU A 134 26.84 11.67 -1.58
N VAL A 135 26.30 11.54 -0.36
CA VAL A 135 25.18 10.62 -0.08
C VAL A 135 23.97 10.95 -0.96
N LEU A 136 23.65 12.24 -1.15
CA LEU A 136 22.58 12.67 -2.05
C LEU A 136 22.88 12.33 -3.51
N HIS A 137 24.13 12.46 -3.95
CA HIS A 137 24.57 12.10 -5.30
C HIS A 137 24.42 10.61 -5.59
N ILE A 138 24.83 9.74 -4.65
CA ILE A 138 24.67 8.29 -4.76
C ILE A 138 23.19 7.92 -4.80
N ILE A 139 22.38 8.49 -3.89
CA ILE A 139 20.93 8.25 -3.86
C ILE A 139 20.29 8.70 -5.18
N ALA A 140 20.70 9.85 -5.74
CA ALA A 140 20.20 10.34 -7.02
C ALA A 140 20.58 9.43 -8.19
N HIS A 141 21.80 8.87 -8.19
CA HIS A 141 22.21 7.89 -9.19
C HIS A 141 21.32 6.63 -9.11
N CYS A 142 21.21 6.06 -7.92
CA CYS A 142 20.41 4.85 -7.68
C CYS A 142 18.92 5.08 -7.99
N SER A 143 18.34 6.23 -7.59
CA SER A 143 16.92 6.52 -7.82
C SER A 143 16.60 6.68 -9.30
N ARG A 144 17.48 7.31 -10.08
CA ARG A 144 17.33 7.41 -11.54
C ARG A 144 17.47 6.07 -12.23
N ALA A 145 18.46 5.26 -11.83
CA ALA A 145 18.63 3.91 -12.36
C ALA A 145 17.39 3.04 -12.08
N LEU A 146 16.86 3.13 -10.86
CA LEU A 146 15.60 2.49 -10.48
C LEU A 146 14.41 3.01 -11.30
N GLU A 147 14.27 4.32 -11.49
CA GLU A 147 13.17 4.90 -12.27
C GLU A 147 13.20 4.41 -13.73
N GLN A 148 14.37 4.39 -14.37
CA GLN A 148 14.53 3.88 -15.73
C GLN A 148 14.12 2.41 -15.85
N ARG A 149 14.37 1.61 -14.81
CA ARG A 149 13.96 0.20 -14.75
C ARG A 149 12.45 0.08 -14.51
N PHE A 150 11.88 0.84 -13.57
CA PHE A 150 10.44 0.87 -13.32
C PHE A 150 9.62 1.26 -14.56
N ARG A 151 10.16 2.10 -15.45
CA ARG A 151 9.51 2.42 -16.74
C ARG A 151 9.43 1.23 -17.69
N LYS A 152 10.39 0.31 -17.62
CA LYS A 152 10.41 -0.91 -18.43
C LYS A 152 9.55 -2.02 -17.81
N VAL A 153 9.32 -1.96 -16.51
CA VAL A 153 8.48 -2.93 -15.79
C VAL A 153 7.01 -2.67 -16.10
N ASP A 154 6.34 -3.70 -16.58
CA ASP A 154 4.91 -3.69 -16.79
C ASP A 154 4.16 -3.89 -15.47
N ILE A 155 3.92 -2.78 -14.76
CA ILE A 155 3.25 -2.76 -13.44
C ILE A 155 1.85 -3.39 -13.53
N GLU A 156 1.17 -3.24 -14.66
CA GLU A 156 -0.16 -3.80 -14.89
C GLU A 156 -0.12 -5.34 -14.81
N THR A 157 0.82 -5.97 -15.51
CA THR A 157 0.99 -7.43 -15.48
C THR A 157 1.52 -7.91 -14.13
N LEU A 158 2.47 -7.18 -13.53
CA LEU A 158 3.03 -7.53 -12.22
C LEU A 158 1.95 -7.57 -11.12
N VAL A 159 1.07 -6.56 -11.07
CA VAL A 159 0.05 -6.42 -10.01
C VAL A 159 -1.20 -7.25 -10.28
N LEU A 160 -1.60 -7.44 -11.54
CA LEU A 160 -2.84 -8.17 -11.87
C LEU A 160 -2.64 -9.65 -12.17
N ASP A 161 -1.44 -10.08 -12.55
CA ASP A 161 -1.18 -11.46 -12.96
C ASP A 161 -0.18 -12.14 -12.04
N GLU A 162 1.04 -11.60 -11.94
CA GLU A 162 2.16 -12.32 -11.31
C GLU A 162 2.10 -12.35 -9.78
N ILE A 163 1.82 -11.21 -9.12
CA ILE A 163 1.65 -11.18 -7.66
C ILE A 163 0.41 -11.98 -7.23
N PRO A 164 -0.76 -11.84 -7.88
CA PRO A 164 -1.92 -12.68 -7.57
C PRO A 164 -1.67 -14.18 -7.81
N ASP A 165 -0.83 -14.54 -8.78
CA ASP A 165 -0.42 -15.93 -8.96
C ASP A 165 0.32 -16.50 -7.75
N LEU A 166 1.28 -15.75 -7.21
CA LEU A 166 1.99 -16.16 -6.01
C LEU A 166 1.05 -16.29 -4.82
N LEU A 167 0.12 -15.34 -4.67
CA LEU A 167 -0.89 -15.39 -3.62
C LEU A 167 -1.83 -16.60 -3.80
N ASP A 168 -2.25 -16.91 -5.03
CA ASP A 168 -3.10 -18.07 -5.33
C ASP A 168 -2.42 -19.40 -5.00
N LYS A 169 -1.14 -19.54 -5.39
CA LYS A 169 -0.31 -20.70 -5.03
C LYS A 169 -0.11 -20.80 -3.52
N HIS A 170 0.12 -19.68 -2.84
CA HIS A 170 0.24 -19.64 -1.39
C HIS A 170 -1.06 -20.08 -0.69
N ILE A 171 -2.22 -19.53 -1.09
CA ILE A 171 -3.54 -19.90 -0.57
C ILE A 171 -3.81 -21.40 -0.77
N THR A 172 -3.55 -21.90 -1.98
CA THR A 172 -3.77 -23.30 -2.33
C THR A 172 -2.87 -24.22 -1.51
N SER A 173 -1.57 -23.91 -1.44
CA SER A 173 -0.58 -24.71 -0.71
C SER A 173 -0.85 -24.71 0.79
N TYR A 174 -1.25 -23.56 1.34
CA TYR A 174 -1.63 -23.43 2.75
C TYR A 174 -2.84 -24.30 3.08
N ARG A 175 -3.89 -24.23 2.25
CA ARG A 175 -5.10 -25.03 2.47
C ARG A 175 -4.83 -26.52 2.33
N ILE A 176 -4.00 -26.93 1.37
CA ILE A 176 -3.62 -28.33 1.21
C ILE A 176 -2.81 -28.80 2.41
N SER A 177 -1.81 -28.04 2.85
CA SER A 177 -0.95 -28.43 3.97
C SER A 177 -1.66 -28.47 5.32
N HIS A 178 -2.65 -27.59 5.53
CA HIS A 178 -3.47 -27.54 6.74
C HIS A 178 -4.74 -28.40 6.66
N SER A 179 -5.00 -29.06 5.52
CA SER A 179 -6.11 -30.00 5.40
C SER A 179 -5.73 -31.34 6.03
N THR A 180 -6.54 -31.82 6.98
CA THR A 180 -6.35 -33.10 7.66
C THR A 180 -6.76 -34.28 6.78
N ILE A 181 -6.12 -34.42 5.61
CA ILE A 181 -6.34 -35.54 4.68
C ILE A 181 -5.69 -36.81 5.23
N ALA A 182 -4.58 -36.69 5.96
CA ALA A 182 -3.89 -37.81 6.58
C ALA A 182 -4.73 -38.41 7.72
N ARG A 183 -4.96 -39.73 7.66
CA ARG A 183 -5.61 -40.48 8.72
C ARG A 183 -4.56 -40.94 9.73
N ALA A 184 -4.93 -40.95 11.01
CA ALA A 184 -4.11 -41.54 12.07
C ALA A 184 -3.67 -42.97 11.67
N PRO A 185 -2.39 -43.35 11.87
CA PRO A 185 -1.44 -42.77 12.83
C PRO A 185 -0.41 -41.79 12.26
N VAL A 186 -0.51 -41.39 10.98
CA VAL A 186 0.49 -40.48 10.36
C VAL A 186 0.11 -39.03 10.67
N GLU A 187 0.80 -38.44 11.64
CA GLU A 187 0.75 -37.00 11.90
C GLU A 187 1.79 -36.31 11.01
N VAL A 188 1.34 -35.41 10.14
CA VAL A 188 2.20 -34.63 9.25
C VAL A 188 2.17 -33.20 9.75
N ASP A 189 3.34 -32.62 10.00
CA ASP A 189 3.43 -31.20 10.35
C ASP A 189 3.01 -30.33 9.15
N PRO A 190 2.02 -29.43 9.30
CA PRO A 190 1.56 -28.58 8.20
C PRO A 190 2.68 -27.70 7.61
N ARG A 191 3.70 -27.31 8.39
CA ARG A 191 4.82 -26.49 7.88
C ARG A 191 5.76 -27.31 7.00
N GLU A 192 6.07 -28.55 7.39
CA GLU A 192 6.81 -29.49 6.56
C GLU A 192 6.06 -29.81 5.25
N ALA A 193 4.76 -30.07 5.34
CA ALA A 193 3.93 -30.30 4.15
C ALA A 193 3.89 -29.07 3.24
N TYR A 194 3.78 -27.87 3.79
CA TYR A 194 3.82 -26.62 3.04
C TYR A 194 5.15 -26.43 2.31
N HIS A 195 6.27 -26.62 3.01
CA HIS A 195 7.61 -26.50 2.44
C HIS A 195 7.88 -27.54 1.35
N ALA A 196 7.31 -28.75 1.48
CA ALA A 196 7.39 -29.77 0.43
C ALA A 196 6.63 -29.37 -0.84
N LEU A 197 5.54 -28.59 -0.72
CA LEU A 197 4.80 -28.04 -1.87
C LEU A 197 5.51 -26.83 -2.49
N CYS A 198 6.17 -26.01 -1.66
CA CYS A 198 6.87 -24.80 -2.05
C CYS A 198 8.32 -24.78 -1.53
N PRO A 199 9.25 -25.56 -2.14
CA PRO A 199 10.60 -25.70 -1.61
C PRO A 199 11.44 -24.44 -1.85
N LEU A 200 11.79 -23.73 -0.77
CA LEU A 200 12.71 -22.59 -0.79
C LEU A 200 14.00 -22.93 -0.01
N PRO A 201 15.18 -23.05 -0.66
CA PRO A 201 16.40 -23.52 0.00
C PRO A 201 16.82 -22.69 1.22
N HIS A 202 16.60 -21.37 1.18
CA HIS A 202 16.96 -20.45 2.26
C HIS A 202 16.02 -20.51 3.47
N LEU A 203 14.87 -21.21 3.35
CA LEU A 203 13.96 -21.48 4.46
C LEU A 203 14.06 -22.92 4.96
N ALA A 204 14.98 -23.72 4.44
CA ALA A 204 15.29 -25.05 4.97
C ALA A 204 16.40 -24.96 6.04
N PRO A 205 16.38 -25.76 7.11
CA PRO A 205 15.33 -26.71 7.51
C PRO A 205 14.08 -26.00 8.11
N VAL A 206 12.95 -26.72 8.15
CA VAL A 206 11.71 -26.23 8.78
C VAL A 206 11.94 -26.04 10.29
N PRO A 207 11.56 -24.89 10.87
CA PRO A 207 11.85 -24.59 12.28
C PRO A 207 10.93 -25.38 13.21
N HIS A 208 11.54 -26.17 14.09
CA HIS A 208 10.83 -26.97 15.09
C HIS A 208 11.18 -26.53 16.52
N PRO A 209 10.18 -26.34 17.41
CA PRO A 209 10.44 -25.94 18.80
C PRO A 209 11.22 -27.02 19.58
N ASP A 210 11.06 -28.29 19.20
CA ASP A 210 11.73 -29.43 19.83
C ASP A 210 13.21 -29.56 19.42
N LYS A 211 13.64 -28.88 18.35
CA LYS A 211 14.99 -28.94 17.79
C LYS A 211 15.51 -27.52 17.53
N PRO A 212 16.07 -26.83 18.53
CA PRO A 212 16.50 -25.44 18.40
C PRO A 212 17.58 -25.23 17.33
N ASP A 213 18.38 -26.27 17.03
CA ASP A 213 19.39 -26.22 15.97
C ASP A 213 18.76 -25.90 14.60
N THR A 214 17.56 -26.42 14.32
CA THR A 214 16.85 -26.14 13.04
C THR A 214 16.51 -24.66 12.87
N ILE A 215 16.19 -23.95 13.96
CA ILE A 215 15.86 -22.52 13.94
C ILE A 215 17.12 -21.70 13.66
N SER A 216 18.23 -22.05 14.30
CA SER A 216 19.52 -21.36 14.09
C SER A 216 20.05 -21.60 12.68
N ASP A 217 19.98 -22.82 12.18
CA ASP A 217 20.45 -23.19 10.85
C ASP A 217 19.63 -22.49 9.76
N GLN A 218 18.30 -22.46 9.93
CA GLN A 218 17.42 -21.72 9.03
C GLN A 218 17.75 -20.22 9.02
N ALA A 219 17.92 -19.61 10.20
CA ALA A 219 18.26 -18.19 10.31
C ALA A 219 19.62 -17.87 9.65
N GLY A 220 20.59 -18.78 9.75
CA GLY A 220 21.87 -18.69 9.05
C GLY A 220 21.71 -18.74 7.52
N ASN A 221 20.94 -19.70 7.01
CA ASN A 221 20.67 -19.83 5.58
C ASN A 221 19.92 -18.60 5.03
N GLU A 222 18.95 -18.10 5.79
CA GLU A 222 18.19 -16.91 5.46
C GLU A 222 19.12 -15.68 5.40
N ALA A 223 20.03 -15.52 6.36
CA ALA A 223 21.01 -14.42 6.38
C ALA A 223 21.97 -14.46 5.18
N LEU A 224 22.52 -15.64 4.87
CA LEU A 224 23.39 -15.83 3.71
C LEU A 224 22.67 -15.51 2.40
N TYR A 225 21.42 -15.94 2.27
CA TYR A 225 20.62 -15.66 1.07
C TYR A 225 20.32 -14.16 0.91
N ARG A 226 19.99 -13.46 2.02
CA ARG A 226 19.79 -12.01 1.99
C ARG A 226 21.05 -11.25 1.59
N GLN A 227 22.22 -11.66 2.09
CA GLN A 227 23.51 -11.08 1.69
C GLN A 227 23.75 -11.27 0.20
N LEU A 228 23.55 -12.50 -0.31
CA LEU A 228 23.69 -12.81 -1.73
C LEU A 228 22.78 -11.93 -2.62
N LEU A 229 21.51 -11.80 -2.24
CA LEU A 229 20.56 -10.95 -2.96
C LEU A 229 21.02 -9.48 -3.00
N VAL A 230 21.48 -8.95 -1.87
CA VAL A 230 21.90 -7.55 -1.77
C VAL A 230 23.20 -7.31 -2.54
N GLN A 231 24.15 -8.24 -2.49
CA GLN A 231 25.37 -8.16 -3.31
C GLN A 231 25.03 -8.09 -4.81
N GLY A 232 24.05 -8.88 -5.27
CA GLY A 232 23.55 -8.78 -6.64
C GLY A 232 22.92 -7.41 -6.95
N ILE A 233 22.07 -6.91 -6.04
CA ILE A 233 21.44 -5.58 -6.18
C ILE A 233 22.49 -4.47 -6.26
N LEU A 234 23.54 -4.52 -5.42
CA LEU A 234 24.59 -3.52 -5.37
C LEU A 234 25.44 -3.53 -6.64
N ALA A 235 25.78 -4.71 -7.18
CA ALA A 235 26.52 -4.81 -8.44
C ALA A 235 25.81 -4.10 -9.61
N ILE A 236 24.46 -4.11 -9.58
CA ILE A 236 23.62 -3.55 -10.64
C ILE A 236 23.33 -2.07 -10.44
N LEU A 237 23.02 -1.64 -9.21
CA LEU A 237 22.56 -0.28 -8.92
C LEU A 237 23.67 0.70 -8.55
N LEU A 238 24.75 0.24 -7.92
CA LEU A 238 25.77 1.11 -7.36
C LEU A 238 26.73 1.60 -8.47
N PRO A 239 27.14 2.88 -8.47
CA PRO A 239 28.22 3.37 -9.33
C PRO A 239 29.50 2.56 -9.16
N THR A 240 30.30 2.40 -10.22
CA THR A 240 31.55 1.63 -10.16
C THR A 240 32.54 2.19 -9.14
N GLU A 241 32.63 3.52 -9.04
CA GLU A 241 33.50 4.20 -8.08
C GLU A 241 33.15 3.85 -6.62
N ASP A 242 31.85 3.73 -6.31
CA ASP A 242 31.36 3.38 -4.98
C ASP A 242 31.37 1.87 -4.73
N LEU A 243 31.24 1.06 -5.79
CA LEU A 243 31.35 -0.40 -5.74
C LEU A 243 32.77 -0.86 -5.39
N GLU A 244 33.78 -0.12 -5.85
CA GLU A 244 35.19 -0.34 -5.48
C GLU A 244 35.48 -0.05 -4.01
N ASN A 245 34.63 0.73 -3.32
CA ASN A 245 34.84 1.08 -1.91
C ASN A 245 34.34 -0.04 -0.96
N PRO A 246 35.25 -0.81 -0.32
CA PRO A 246 34.86 -1.95 0.50
C PRO A 246 34.11 -1.56 1.78
N CYS A 247 34.37 -0.36 2.31
CA CYS A 247 33.71 0.11 3.53
C CYS A 247 32.25 0.47 3.26
N LEU A 248 31.99 1.13 2.12
CA LEU A 248 30.64 1.50 1.71
C LEU A 248 29.84 0.24 1.36
N THR A 249 30.39 -0.64 0.52
CA THR A 249 29.69 -1.86 0.09
C THR A 249 29.35 -2.75 1.28
N SER A 250 30.28 -2.98 2.21
CA SER A 250 30.00 -3.77 3.42
C SER A 250 28.92 -3.15 4.31
N LEU A 251 28.93 -1.82 4.50
CA LEU A 251 27.92 -1.15 5.33
C LEU A 251 26.54 -1.19 4.67
N VAL A 252 26.47 -0.87 3.38
CA VAL A 252 25.22 -0.86 2.63
C VAL A 252 24.68 -2.27 2.50
N GLU A 253 25.54 -3.26 2.26
CA GLU A 253 25.17 -4.68 2.23
C GLU A 253 24.50 -5.09 3.55
N GLN A 254 25.11 -4.77 4.69
CA GLN A 254 24.56 -5.11 6.00
C GLN A 254 23.23 -4.39 6.27
N ILE A 255 23.10 -3.12 5.89
CA ILE A 255 21.86 -2.36 6.07
C ILE A 255 20.73 -2.97 5.25
N PHE A 256 20.95 -3.22 3.96
CA PHE A 256 19.90 -3.76 3.10
C PHE A 256 19.57 -5.22 3.44
N SER A 257 20.57 -6.04 3.76
CA SER A 257 20.34 -7.46 4.08
C SER A 257 19.63 -7.64 5.42
N GLU A 258 20.08 -6.99 6.49
CA GLU A 258 19.54 -7.22 7.83
C GLU A 258 18.41 -6.25 8.19
N LEU A 259 18.52 -4.95 7.90
CA LEU A 259 17.51 -3.97 8.31
C LEU A 259 16.32 -3.93 7.35
N ILE A 260 16.56 -4.04 6.04
CA ILE A 260 15.47 -3.96 5.06
C ILE A 260 14.91 -5.34 4.80
N ILE A 261 15.69 -6.25 4.22
CA ILE A 261 15.16 -7.57 3.84
C ILE A 261 14.90 -8.42 5.09
N GLY A 262 15.85 -8.54 6.02
CA GLY A 262 15.70 -9.38 7.21
C GLY A 262 14.62 -8.88 8.15
N ASN A 263 14.73 -7.64 8.61
CA ASN A 263 13.83 -7.11 9.62
C ASN A 263 12.47 -6.68 9.05
N ILE A 264 12.41 -5.96 7.92
CA ILE A 264 11.13 -5.47 7.38
C ILE A 264 10.40 -6.57 6.60
N ILE A 265 11.06 -7.23 5.65
CA ILE A 265 10.39 -8.18 4.74
C ILE A 265 10.23 -9.55 5.42
N ALA A 266 11.34 -10.16 5.81
CA ALA A 266 11.35 -11.54 6.30
C ALA A 266 10.71 -11.66 7.69
N ASN A 267 10.96 -10.72 8.60
CA ASN A 267 10.36 -10.75 9.93
C ASN A 267 9.06 -9.95 9.97
N LYS A 268 9.09 -8.62 9.84
CA LYS A 268 7.90 -7.81 10.17
C LYS A 268 6.72 -8.01 9.21
N ALA A 269 6.96 -8.16 7.90
CA ALA A 269 5.90 -8.30 6.90
C ALA A 269 5.33 -9.73 6.82
N SER A 270 6.09 -10.75 7.21
CA SER A 270 5.60 -12.14 7.28
C SER A 270 4.71 -12.40 8.50
N GLN A 271 4.82 -11.54 9.53
CA GLN A 271 4.04 -11.69 10.76
C GLN A 271 2.53 -11.52 10.50
N PRO A 272 1.68 -12.47 10.95
CA PRO A 272 0.23 -12.43 10.72
C PRO A 272 -0.44 -11.11 11.13
N TRP A 273 -0.05 -10.57 12.30
CA TRP A 273 -0.60 -9.31 12.81
C TRP A 273 -0.33 -8.13 11.87
N MET A 274 0.83 -8.10 11.21
CA MET A 274 1.17 -7.02 10.28
C MET A 274 0.31 -7.09 9.03
N LEU A 275 0.05 -8.30 8.53
CA LEU A 275 -0.83 -8.52 7.38
C LEU A 275 -2.26 -8.10 7.68
N TYR A 276 -2.79 -8.46 8.87
CA TYR A 276 -4.12 -8.03 9.31
C TYR A 276 -4.24 -6.52 9.51
N GLU A 277 -3.23 -5.86 10.08
CA GLU A 277 -3.19 -4.38 10.15
C GLU A 277 -3.10 -3.75 8.75
N GLY A 278 -2.30 -4.32 7.85
CA GLY A 278 -2.20 -3.90 6.45
C GLY A 278 -3.56 -3.94 5.75
N ILE A 279 -4.34 -4.99 5.97
CA ILE A 279 -5.73 -5.11 5.48
C ILE A 279 -6.61 -4.01 6.09
N CYS A 280 -6.54 -3.77 7.40
CA CYS A 280 -7.32 -2.72 8.07
C CYS A 280 -7.00 -1.32 7.53
N ILE A 281 -5.72 -1.01 7.33
CA ILE A 281 -5.25 0.27 6.81
C ILE A 281 -5.73 0.45 5.37
N THR A 282 -5.53 -0.56 4.52
CA THR A 282 -5.96 -0.52 3.11
C THR A 282 -7.47 -0.33 3.01
N ALA A 283 -8.23 -1.06 3.82
CA ALA A 283 -9.69 -0.91 3.87
C ALA A 283 -10.11 0.50 4.31
N ARG A 284 -9.42 1.10 5.27
CA ARG A 284 -9.68 2.48 5.71
C ARG A 284 -9.43 3.50 4.60
N VAL A 285 -8.30 3.37 3.89
CA VAL A 285 -7.94 4.26 2.77
C VAL A 285 -8.96 4.16 1.64
N LEU A 286 -9.38 2.94 1.30
CA LEU A 286 -10.39 2.71 0.27
C LEU A 286 -11.75 3.33 0.63
N ARG A 287 -12.12 3.34 1.91
CA ARG A 287 -13.35 3.98 2.38
C ARG A 287 -13.26 5.50 2.34
N GLN A 288 -12.16 6.07 2.79
CA GLN A 288 -11.94 7.52 2.70
C GLN A 288 -12.09 7.99 1.25
N LYS A 289 -11.47 7.28 0.30
CA LYS A 289 -11.61 7.59 -1.13
C LYS A 289 -13.05 7.44 -1.64
N LYS A 290 -13.81 6.47 -1.13
CA LYS A 290 -15.24 6.29 -1.48
C LYS A 290 -16.10 7.44 -0.96
N ASP A 291 -15.82 7.92 0.25
CA ASP A 291 -16.56 9.02 0.89
C ASP A 291 -16.20 10.39 0.30
N GLU A 292 -14.97 10.54 -0.23
CA GLU A 292 -14.48 11.73 -0.93
C GLU A 292 -14.84 11.77 -2.44
N GLY A 293 -15.52 10.75 -2.96
CA GLY A 293 -16.05 10.74 -4.34
C GLY A 293 -16.99 11.93 -4.61
N PRO A 294 -17.22 12.32 -5.89
CA PRO A 294 -17.95 13.53 -6.22
C PRO A 294 -19.33 13.52 -5.58
N SER A 295 -19.49 14.31 -4.52
CA SER A 295 -20.79 14.60 -3.94
C SER A 295 -21.66 15.21 -5.03
N PRO A 296 -22.82 14.61 -5.38
CA PRO A 296 -23.74 15.25 -6.30
C PRO A 296 -24.19 16.56 -5.66
N VAL A 297 -23.75 17.67 -6.25
CA VAL A 297 -24.18 19.01 -5.91
C VAL A 297 -25.70 19.06 -6.02
N GLY A 298 -26.36 19.36 -4.91
CA GLY A 298 -27.73 19.87 -4.89
C GLY A 298 -28.84 18.83 -5.07
N THR A 299 -29.22 18.15 -3.99
CA THR A 299 -30.66 17.95 -3.74
C THR A 299 -30.90 18.27 -2.29
N GLN A 300 -31.60 19.39 -2.07
CA GLN A 300 -32.07 19.82 -0.75
C GLN A 300 -32.78 18.66 -0.07
N LYS A 301 -32.19 18.20 1.03
CA LYS A 301 -32.84 17.29 1.95
C LYS A 301 -33.77 18.15 2.81
N GLU A 302 -34.98 18.39 2.32
CA GLU A 302 -36.02 18.97 3.15
C GLU A 302 -36.39 17.95 4.24
N THR A 303 -35.90 18.23 5.43
CA THR A 303 -36.54 17.85 6.68
C THR A 303 -37.95 18.43 6.71
N SER A 304 -38.95 17.56 6.67
CA SER A 304 -40.16 17.62 7.49
C SER A 304 -41.11 16.53 7.02
N GLU A 305 -41.38 15.52 7.84
CA GLU A 305 -42.77 15.19 8.14
C GLU A 305 -42.90 14.30 9.38
N SER A 306 -43.83 14.74 10.20
CA SER A 306 -44.16 14.26 11.53
C SER A 306 -44.73 12.85 11.53
N LYS A 307 -44.26 12.08 12.52
CA LYS A 307 -44.87 10.86 13.05
C LYS A 307 -46.37 11.06 13.33
N LEU A 308 -47.22 10.46 12.50
CA LEU A 308 -48.62 10.19 12.82
C LEU A 308 -48.85 8.68 12.77
N GLU A 309 -49.07 8.11 13.95
CA GLU A 309 -49.58 6.76 14.12
C GLU A 309 -50.99 6.67 13.52
N VAL A 310 -51.20 5.72 12.60
CA VAL A 310 -52.54 5.19 12.32
C VAL A 310 -52.52 3.69 12.51
N LYS A 311 -53.12 3.27 13.63
CA LYS A 311 -53.47 1.90 13.96
C LYS A 311 -54.63 1.47 13.05
N GLY A 312 -54.32 0.74 11.98
CA GLY A 312 -55.29 0.25 11.00
C GLY A 312 -55.05 -1.22 10.66
N ARG A 313 -56.02 -2.07 10.97
CA ARG A 313 -55.98 -3.54 10.84
C ARG A 313 -55.80 -4.03 9.40
N ARG A 314 -55.17 -5.19 9.29
CA ARG A 314 -55.01 -6.09 8.12
C ARG A 314 -56.18 -6.06 7.12
N ALA A 315 -55.85 -5.86 5.85
CA ALA A 315 -56.50 -6.51 4.70
C ALA A 315 -55.45 -6.70 3.58
N TRP A 316 -54.90 -7.91 3.50
CA TRP A 316 -54.03 -8.34 2.40
C TRP A 316 -54.87 -8.42 1.13
N SER A 317 -54.59 -7.56 0.15
CA SER A 317 -55.23 -7.58 -1.16
C SER A 317 -54.17 -7.86 -2.23
N VAL A 318 -54.43 -8.90 -3.02
CA VAL A 318 -53.70 -9.36 -4.23
C VAL A 318 -53.48 -8.23 -5.25
N ARG A 319 -54.17 -7.08 -5.11
CA ARG A 319 -54.03 -5.88 -5.94
C ARG A 319 -52.73 -5.10 -5.72
N SER A 320 -52.07 -5.25 -4.56
CA SER A 320 -50.76 -4.65 -4.27
C SER A 320 -49.61 -5.32 -5.03
N SER A 321 -49.69 -6.65 -5.24
CA SER A 321 -48.68 -7.41 -5.98
C SER A 321 -48.64 -7.04 -7.45
N VAL A 322 -49.77 -6.84 -8.12
CA VAL A 322 -49.79 -6.50 -9.56
C VAL A 322 -49.19 -5.10 -9.81
N ARG A 323 -49.47 -4.13 -8.93
CA ARG A 323 -48.86 -2.79 -9.00
C ARG A 323 -47.35 -2.85 -8.74
N SER A 324 -46.90 -3.68 -7.80
CA SER A 324 -45.49 -3.90 -7.52
C SER A 324 -44.77 -4.62 -8.66
N ILE A 325 -45.41 -5.59 -9.31
CA ILE A 325 -44.88 -6.30 -10.48
C ILE A 325 -44.78 -5.33 -11.67
N PHE A 326 -45.81 -4.54 -11.93
CA PHE A 326 -45.80 -3.54 -13.02
C PHE A 326 -44.71 -2.49 -12.84
N LEU A 327 -44.56 -1.93 -11.64
CA LEU A 327 -43.47 -1.00 -11.32
C LEU A 327 -42.10 -1.69 -11.40
N GLY A 328 -42.01 -2.96 -11.02
CA GLY A 328 -40.81 -3.78 -11.19
C GLY A 328 -40.43 -3.99 -12.65
N VAL A 329 -41.41 -4.19 -13.54
CA VAL A 329 -41.19 -4.30 -15.00
C VAL A 329 -40.72 -2.97 -15.58
N ILE A 330 -41.29 -1.84 -15.15
CA ILE A 330 -40.82 -0.50 -15.56
C ILE A 330 -39.40 -0.25 -15.06
N GLN A 331 -39.11 -0.57 -13.80
CA GLN A 331 -37.78 -0.43 -13.23
C GLN A 331 -36.76 -1.33 -13.95
N LEU A 332 -37.14 -2.56 -14.28
CA LEU A 332 -36.32 -3.46 -15.09
C LEU A 332 -36.07 -2.88 -16.48
N GLY A 333 -37.09 -2.34 -17.14
CA GLY A 333 -36.96 -1.65 -18.43
C GLY A 333 -36.02 -0.45 -18.36
N MET A 334 -36.14 0.38 -17.32
CA MET A 334 -35.25 1.52 -17.07
C MET A 334 -33.82 1.08 -16.79
N VAL A 335 -33.61 0.00 -16.02
CA VAL A 335 -32.29 -0.59 -15.77
C VAL A 335 -31.70 -1.13 -17.07
N VAL A 336 -32.47 -1.86 -17.89
CA VAL A 336 -31.99 -2.36 -19.18
C VAL A 336 -31.58 -1.22 -20.12
N VAL A 337 -32.40 -0.16 -20.22
CA VAL A 337 -32.05 1.02 -21.04
C VAL A 337 -30.80 1.72 -20.49
N ALA A 338 -30.69 1.87 -19.17
CA ALA A 338 -29.51 2.45 -18.53
C ALA A 338 -28.26 1.60 -18.77
N SER A 339 -28.35 0.28 -18.67
CA SER A 339 -27.26 -0.66 -18.96
C SER A 339 -26.85 -0.61 -20.43
N LEU A 340 -27.80 -0.58 -21.36
CA LEU A 340 -27.52 -0.44 -22.80
C LEU A 340 -26.84 0.89 -23.11
N ARG A 341 -27.30 1.99 -22.51
CA ARG A 341 -26.63 3.29 -22.65
C ARG A 341 -25.22 3.26 -22.07
N PHE A 342 -25.04 2.69 -20.88
CA PHE A 342 -23.73 2.55 -20.26
C PHE A 342 -22.77 1.73 -21.13
N ILE A 343 -23.22 0.57 -21.65
CA ILE A 343 -22.43 -0.27 -22.55
C ILE A 343 -22.07 0.50 -23.83
N SER A 344 -23.03 1.21 -24.43
CA SER A 344 -22.78 2.02 -25.63
C SER A 344 -21.77 3.13 -25.35
N THR A 345 -21.87 3.84 -24.22
CA THR A 345 -20.90 4.88 -23.84
C THR A 345 -19.53 4.28 -23.55
N ALA A 346 -19.47 3.14 -22.86
CA ALA A 346 -18.23 2.44 -22.54
C ALA A 346 -17.53 1.94 -23.82
N LEU A 347 -18.29 1.42 -24.79
CA LEU A 347 -17.75 0.97 -26.08
C LEU A 347 -17.24 2.13 -26.93
N VAL A 348 -17.96 3.25 -26.95
CA VAL A 348 -17.51 4.47 -27.64
C VAL A 348 -16.24 5.01 -26.99
N MET A 349 -16.19 5.10 -25.65
CA MET A 349 -14.97 5.51 -24.95
C MET A 349 -13.82 4.55 -25.24
N ALA A 350 -14.06 3.24 -25.16
CA ALA A 350 -13.06 2.23 -25.48
C ALA A 350 -12.51 2.33 -26.91
N SER A 351 -13.35 2.66 -27.88
CA SER A 351 -12.92 2.87 -29.27
C SER A 351 -12.08 4.14 -29.46
N SER A 352 -12.22 5.12 -28.56
CA SER A 352 -11.42 6.35 -28.56
C SER A 352 -10.11 6.24 -27.77
N LEU A 353 -9.91 5.16 -27.02
CA LEU A 353 -8.69 4.93 -26.24
C LEU A 353 -7.56 4.38 -27.14
N PRO A 354 -6.30 4.80 -26.89
CA PRO A 354 -5.15 4.27 -27.61
C PRO A 354 -5.02 2.75 -27.44
N ALA A 355 -4.45 2.10 -28.46
CA ALA A 355 -4.15 0.67 -28.41
C ALA A 355 -3.13 0.37 -27.29
N ARG A 356 -3.21 -0.83 -26.71
CA ARG A 356 -2.33 -1.29 -25.65
C ARG A 356 -1.00 -1.67 -26.32
N THR A 357 -0.04 -0.75 -26.29
CA THR A 357 1.28 -1.00 -26.90
C THR A 357 2.01 -2.08 -26.13
N THR A 358 2.56 -3.04 -26.86
CA THR A 358 3.58 -3.94 -26.32
C THR A 358 4.93 -3.23 -26.37
N PRO A 359 5.89 -3.56 -25.50
CA PRO A 359 7.21 -2.92 -25.50
C PRO A 359 7.99 -3.07 -26.82
N ILE A 360 7.56 -3.96 -27.73
CA ILE A 360 8.11 -4.12 -29.08
C ILE A 360 7.59 -3.01 -30.01
N ASP A 361 6.33 -2.60 -29.85
CA ASP A 361 5.66 -1.62 -30.71
C ASP A 361 6.25 -0.21 -30.51
N GLU A 362 6.72 0.14 -29.30
CA GLU A 362 7.44 1.41 -29.08
C GLU A 362 8.78 1.45 -29.84
N LYS A 363 9.48 0.32 -29.95
CA LYS A 363 10.71 0.24 -30.75
C LYS A 363 10.42 0.26 -32.25
N GLU A 364 9.38 -0.42 -32.75
CA GLU A 364 9.00 -0.34 -34.17
C GLU A 364 8.43 1.03 -34.56
N VAL A 365 7.69 1.70 -33.69
CA VAL A 365 7.20 3.07 -33.93
C VAL A 365 8.33 4.09 -33.88
N LEU A 366 9.35 3.92 -33.02
CA LEU A 366 10.56 4.75 -33.01
C LEU A 366 11.51 4.44 -34.19
N LEU A 367 11.51 3.21 -34.71
CA LEU A 367 12.35 2.79 -35.85
C LEU A 367 11.63 2.94 -37.21
N GLY A 368 10.36 3.30 -37.22
CA GLY A 368 9.52 3.41 -38.43
C GLY A 368 9.87 4.58 -39.36
N GLN A 369 10.93 5.36 -39.09
CA GLN A 369 11.30 6.51 -39.90
C GLN A 369 12.49 6.28 -40.85
N ASP A 370 13.23 5.17 -40.74
CA ASP A 370 14.34 4.87 -41.65
C ASP A 370 14.22 3.46 -42.24
N LYS A 371 13.66 3.38 -43.44
CA LYS A 371 13.80 2.19 -44.31
C LYS A 371 15.23 2.17 -44.88
N HIS A 372 15.99 1.10 -44.66
CA HIS A 372 16.69 0.35 -45.73
C HIS A 372 17.37 -0.95 -45.19
N SER A 373 16.90 -2.09 -45.74
CA SER A 373 17.60 -3.35 -46.06
C SER A 373 18.49 -4.12 -45.05
N SER A 374 18.08 -5.40 -44.83
CA SER A 374 18.89 -6.63 -44.60
C SER A 374 19.60 -6.73 -43.23
N VAL A 375 19.73 -7.87 -42.53
CA VAL A 375 19.72 -9.31 -42.81
C VAL A 375 19.12 -10.03 -41.59
N SER A 376 18.44 -11.14 -41.84
CA SER A 376 17.90 -12.09 -40.86
C SER A 376 18.96 -12.68 -39.91
N SER A 377 18.74 -12.53 -38.60
CA SER A 377 19.29 -13.41 -37.56
C SER A 377 18.15 -13.88 -36.65
N SER A 378 17.79 -15.15 -36.80
CA SER A 378 16.86 -15.88 -35.97
C SER A 378 17.39 -16.01 -34.54
N HIS A 379 16.89 -15.15 -33.63
CA HIS A 379 16.82 -15.47 -32.21
C HIS A 379 15.35 -15.63 -31.87
N GLU A 380 14.97 -16.81 -31.38
CA GLU A 380 13.67 -17.12 -30.80
C GLU A 380 13.48 -16.30 -29.51
N SER A 381 13.21 -15.01 -29.63
CA SER A 381 12.60 -14.24 -28.54
C SER A 381 11.11 -14.54 -28.61
N SER A 382 10.64 -15.42 -27.72
CA SER A 382 9.21 -15.69 -27.48
C SER A 382 8.41 -14.38 -27.58
N ASP A 383 7.55 -14.27 -28.60
CA ASP A 383 6.57 -13.19 -28.76
C ASP A 383 5.72 -13.11 -27.46
N TYR A 384 6.07 -12.23 -26.53
CA TYR A 384 5.33 -12.04 -25.30
C TYR A 384 4.09 -11.19 -25.60
N ILE A 385 3.08 -11.82 -26.20
CA ILE A 385 1.77 -11.19 -26.39
C ILE A 385 1.17 -11.01 -24.99
N LYS A 386 0.96 -9.74 -24.61
CA LYS A 386 0.39 -9.39 -23.31
C LYS A 386 -0.96 -10.09 -23.14
N ALA A 387 -1.19 -10.73 -22.00
CA ALA A 387 -2.46 -11.40 -21.75
C ALA A 387 -3.59 -10.35 -21.59
N PRO A 388 -4.82 -10.62 -22.08
CA PRO A 388 -5.95 -9.76 -21.79
C PRO A 388 -6.22 -9.70 -20.28
N ILE A 389 -6.65 -8.56 -19.77
CA ILE A 389 -6.84 -8.31 -18.32
C ILE A 389 -7.84 -9.27 -17.72
N LEU A 390 -8.87 -9.64 -18.48
CA LEU A 390 -9.86 -10.62 -18.03
C LEU A 390 -9.30 -12.04 -17.94
N SER A 391 -8.13 -12.33 -18.52
CA SER A 391 -7.42 -13.60 -18.34
C SER A 391 -6.37 -13.57 -17.22
N CYS A 392 -6.12 -12.42 -16.59
CA CYS A 392 -5.15 -12.30 -15.50
C CYS A 392 -5.56 -13.14 -14.28
N ARG A 393 -4.56 -13.64 -13.56
CA ARG A 393 -4.72 -14.50 -12.38
C ARG A 393 -5.32 -13.81 -11.16
N VAL A 394 -5.50 -12.48 -11.15
CA VAL A 394 -6.25 -11.80 -10.08
C VAL A 394 -7.66 -12.35 -9.90
N TRP A 395 -8.33 -12.75 -10.99
CA TRP A 395 -9.70 -13.27 -10.93
C TRP A 395 -9.75 -14.69 -10.35
N THR A 396 -8.80 -15.55 -10.74
CA THR A 396 -8.68 -16.91 -10.21
C THR A 396 -8.25 -16.88 -8.74
N CYS A 397 -7.28 -16.02 -8.40
CA CYS A 397 -6.84 -15.79 -7.03
C CYS A 397 -8.00 -15.30 -6.14
N LEU A 398 -8.80 -14.34 -6.60
CA LEU A 398 -9.98 -13.88 -5.86
C LEU A 398 -11.04 -14.98 -5.72
N GLY A 399 -11.27 -15.77 -6.77
CA GLY A 399 -12.15 -16.92 -6.74
C GLY A 399 -11.70 -17.97 -5.72
N ASN A 400 -10.39 -18.26 -5.67
CA ASN A 400 -9.82 -19.18 -4.69
C ASN A 400 -9.88 -18.58 -3.27
N LEU A 401 -9.47 -17.33 -3.07
CA LEU A 401 -9.53 -16.64 -1.77
C LEU A 401 -10.94 -16.66 -1.19
N LEU A 402 -11.96 -16.38 -2.01
CA LEU A 402 -13.37 -16.41 -1.60
C LEU A 402 -13.97 -17.82 -1.53
N GLU A 403 -13.23 -18.86 -1.92
CA GLU A 403 -13.70 -20.24 -2.04
C GLU A 403 -14.92 -20.37 -2.97
N LEU A 404 -14.91 -19.64 -4.08
CA LEU A 404 -16.02 -19.52 -5.02
C LEU A 404 -16.45 -20.87 -5.61
N SER A 405 -15.49 -21.69 -6.00
CA SER A 405 -15.73 -23.04 -6.52
C SER A 405 -16.35 -23.98 -5.47
N LEU A 406 -16.01 -23.81 -4.19
CA LEU A 406 -16.55 -24.64 -3.10
C LEU A 406 -17.96 -24.19 -2.67
N ARG A 407 -18.21 -22.88 -2.61
CA ARG A 407 -19.48 -22.33 -2.13
C ARG A 407 -20.55 -22.24 -3.21
N MET A 408 -20.18 -21.76 -4.40
CA MET A 408 -21.10 -21.52 -5.51
C MET A 408 -20.48 -22.00 -6.83
N PRO A 409 -20.34 -23.32 -7.03
CA PRO A 409 -19.70 -23.90 -8.23
C PRO A 409 -20.41 -23.51 -9.53
N TRP A 410 -21.73 -23.30 -9.49
CA TRP A 410 -22.49 -22.83 -10.65
C TRP A 410 -22.17 -21.38 -11.01
N LEU A 411 -21.91 -20.53 -10.01
CA LEU A 411 -21.51 -19.14 -10.25
C LEU A 411 -20.09 -19.10 -10.81
N ASP A 412 -19.18 -19.91 -10.27
CA ASP A 412 -17.82 -20.08 -10.76
C ASP A 412 -17.79 -20.53 -12.24
N GLY A 413 -18.53 -21.59 -12.56
CA GLY A 413 -18.66 -22.09 -13.93
C GLY A 413 -19.32 -21.08 -14.87
N PHE A 414 -20.33 -20.34 -14.40
CA PHE A 414 -20.97 -19.28 -15.19
C PHE A 414 -20.02 -18.11 -15.47
N LEU A 415 -19.27 -17.65 -14.46
CA LEU A 415 -18.29 -16.58 -14.62
C LEU A 415 -17.14 -17.02 -15.52
N SER A 416 -16.67 -18.26 -15.39
CA SER A 416 -15.65 -18.85 -16.27
C SER A 416 -16.14 -18.95 -17.72
N LEU A 417 -17.41 -19.34 -17.94
CA LEU A 417 -18.01 -19.37 -19.28
C LEU A 417 -18.15 -17.95 -19.86
N LEU A 418 -18.54 -16.98 -19.03
CA LEU A 418 -18.65 -15.58 -19.43
C LEU A 418 -17.27 -14.99 -19.79
N GLN A 419 -16.26 -15.27 -18.98
CA GLN A 419 -14.87 -14.90 -19.22
C GLN A 419 -14.35 -15.52 -20.52
N TYR A 420 -14.53 -16.83 -20.70
CA TYR A 420 -14.15 -17.53 -21.92
C TYR A 420 -14.89 -16.97 -23.15
N GLY A 421 -16.19 -16.73 -23.03
CA GLY A 421 -17.00 -16.13 -24.09
C GLY A 421 -16.61 -14.69 -24.42
N ALA A 422 -16.21 -13.89 -23.43
CA ALA A 422 -15.77 -12.52 -23.63
C ALA A 422 -14.40 -12.45 -24.32
N VAL A 423 -13.48 -13.36 -23.97
CA VAL A 423 -12.11 -13.42 -24.52
C VAL A 423 -12.07 -14.11 -25.89
N ASN A 424 -12.70 -15.28 -26.02
CA ASN A 424 -12.61 -16.13 -27.22
C ASN A 424 -13.85 -16.06 -28.12
N GLY A 425 -14.92 -15.37 -27.71
CA GLY A 425 -16.16 -15.29 -28.48
C GLY A 425 -16.06 -14.43 -29.75
N PRO A 426 -17.12 -14.47 -30.58
CA PRO A 426 -17.19 -13.69 -31.82
C PRO A 426 -17.10 -12.19 -31.51
N GLY A 427 -16.07 -11.53 -32.03
CA GLY A 427 -15.79 -10.11 -31.80
C GLY A 427 -14.76 -9.80 -30.71
N ARG A 428 -14.23 -10.82 -29.99
CA ARG A 428 -13.11 -10.71 -29.02
C ARG A 428 -13.17 -9.42 -28.17
N ILE A 429 -14.34 -9.13 -27.61
CA ILE A 429 -14.65 -7.86 -26.93
C ILE A 429 -13.70 -7.62 -25.74
N ALA A 430 -13.26 -8.72 -25.10
CA ALA A 430 -12.26 -8.74 -24.04
C ALA A 430 -10.98 -9.51 -24.42
N GLY A 431 -10.75 -9.77 -25.71
CA GLY A 431 -9.43 -10.24 -26.16
C GLY A 431 -8.38 -9.15 -26.00
N HIS A 432 -7.10 -9.48 -26.25
CA HIS A 432 -6.04 -8.47 -26.29
C HIS A 432 -6.43 -7.33 -27.24
N ASP A 433 -6.30 -6.08 -26.78
CA ASP A 433 -6.74 -4.88 -27.49
C ASP A 433 -8.25 -4.76 -27.77
N GLY A 434 -9.07 -5.63 -27.16
CA GLY A 434 -10.51 -5.51 -27.18
C GLY A 434 -10.97 -4.23 -26.47
N PRO A 435 -12.17 -3.71 -26.77
CA PRO A 435 -12.69 -2.50 -26.13
C PRO A 435 -12.76 -2.60 -24.60
N VAL A 436 -13.14 -3.77 -24.07
CA VAL A 436 -13.18 -3.97 -22.61
C VAL A 436 -11.76 -4.02 -22.03
N ASP A 437 -10.81 -4.66 -22.73
CA ASP A 437 -9.40 -4.71 -22.32
C ASP A 437 -8.78 -3.30 -22.26
N ARG A 438 -9.01 -2.47 -23.29
CA ARG A 438 -8.53 -1.07 -23.33
C ARG A 438 -9.13 -0.21 -22.22
N LEU A 439 -10.42 -0.36 -21.96
CA LEU A 439 -11.10 0.40 -20.91
C LEU A 439 -10.59 0.01 -19.51
N LEU A 440 -10.43 -1.29 -19.25
CA LEU A 440 -9.86 -1.79 -18.00
C LEU A 440 -8.40 -1.32 -17.86
N SER A 441 -7.59 -1.46 -18.90
CA SER A 441 -6.18 -1.05 -18.89
C SER A 441 -6.05 0.44 -18.60
N HIS A 442 -6.85 1.28 -19.26
CA HIS A 442 -6.82 2.73 -19.04
C HIS A 442 -7.20 3.11 -17.61
N HIS A 443 -8.25 2.52 -17.04
CA HIS A 443 -8.63 2.80 -15.66
C HIS A 443 -7.59 2.31 -14.65
N ILE A 444 -7.02 1.13 -14.87
CA ILE A 444 -5.98 0.56 -14.02
C ILE A 444 -4.70 1.40 -14.09
N ASN A 445 -4.25 1.76 -15.29
CA ASN A 445 -3.10 2.64 -15.48
C ASN A 445 -3.37 4.05 -14.94
N SER A 446 -4.62 4.53 -14.96
CA SER A 446 -4.98 5.78 -14.28
C SER A 446 -4.87 5.67 -12.75
N LEU A 447 -5.05 4.49 -12.15
CA LEU A 447 -4.81 4.28 -10.72
C LEU A 447 -3.32 4.29 -10.40
N PHE A 448 -2.49 3.68 -11.26
CA PHE A 448 -1.03 3.68 -11.14
C PHE A 448 -0.34 4.92 -11.75
N SER A 449 -1.13 5.89 -12.22
CA SER A 449 -0.60 7.09 -12.86
C SER A 449 0.37 7.82 -11.92
N PRO A 450 1.52 8.31 -12.44
CA PRO A 450 2.49 9.06 -11.65
C PRO A 450 1.91 10.35 -11.06
N SER A 451 0.73 10.82 -11.52
CA SER A 451 0.00 11.93 -10.91
C SER A 451 -0.50 11.65 -9.48
N ASN A 452 -0.73 10.38 -9.14
CA ASN A 452 -1.22 9.99 -7.82
C ASN A 452 -0.08 9.84 -6.80
N LEU A 453 1.17 9.85 -7.27
CA LEU A 453 2.35 9.57 -6.47
C LEU A 453 2.72 10.73 -5.51
N PRO A 454 2.72 12.03 -5.91
CA PRO A 454 2.96 13.13 -4.98
C PRO A 454 1.99 13.21 -3.79
N PRO A 455 0.65 13.12 -3.95
CA PRO A 455 -0.27 13.15 -2.81
C PRO A 455 -0.13 11.89 -1.93
N LEU A 456 0.21 10.74 -2.51
CA LEU A 456 0.47 9.51 -1.76
C LEU A 456 1.75 9.65 -0.93
N LEU A 457 2.85 10.16 -1.52
CA LEU A 457 4.09 10.44 -0.78
C LEU A 457 3.89 11.47 0.32
N ARG A 458 3.09 12.51 0.07
CA ARG A 458 2.72 13.50 1.10
C ARG A 458 1.96 12.86 2.26
N THR A 459 1.01 11.98 1.94
CA THR A 459 0.23 11.23 2.95
C THR A 459 1.14 10.29 3.74
N LEU A 460 2.00 9.55 3.05
CA LEU A 460 3.00 8.66 3.65
C LEU A 460 3.93 9.44 4.57
N ARG A 461 4.44 10.60 4.13
CA ARG A 461 5.25 11.49 4.98
C ARG A 461 4.48 11.96 6.21
N GLY A 462 3.22 12.35 6.07
CA GLY A 462 2.38 12.74 7.21
C GLY A 462 2.15 11.62 8.22
N VAL A 463 2.07 10.37 7.75
CA VAL A 463 1.89 9.17 8.59
C VAL A 463 3.20 8.74 9.26
N LEU A 464 4.30 8.67 8.50
CA LEU A 464 5.61 8.25 9.01
C LEU A 464 6.25 9.33 9.90
N PHE A 465 6.08 10.59 9.52
CA PHE A 465 6.70 11.74 10.16
C PHE A 465 5.67 12.82 10.52
N PRO A 466 4.81 12.59 11.52
CA PRO A 466 3.86 13.60 11.98
C PRO A 466 4.61 14.88 12.37
N ASN A 467 4.24 16.01 11.77
CA ASN A 467 4.92 17.31 11.89
C ASN A 467 6.39 17.33 11.41
N ASN A 468 6.77 16.50 10.43
CA ASN A 468 8.15 16.38 9.92
C ASN A 468 9.17 15.98 11.01
N ALA A 469 8.74 15.15 11.97
CA ALA A 469 9.57 14.53 12.99
C ALA A 469 9.27 13.03 13.05
N PRO A 470 10.23 12.16 13.42
CA PRO A 470 9.99 10.72 13.55
C PRO A 470 8.85 10.48 14.55
N GLY A 471 7.72 9.98 14.02
CA GLY A 471 6.58 9.61 14.85
C GLY A 471 6.91 8.39 15.71
N LYS A 472 6.24 8.24 16.85
CA LYS A 472 6.23 6.95 17.54
C LYS A 472 5.51 5.96 16.63
N ALA A 473 6.20 4.89 16.21
CA ALA A 473 5.59 3.83 15.42
C ALA A 473 4.34 3.33 16.16
N SER A 474 3.17 3.42 15.53
CA SER A 474 1.90 2.97 16.12
C SER A 474 1.66 1.47 15.96
N LEU A 475 2.56 0.77 15.25
CA LEU A 475 2.44 -0.65 14.92
C LEU A 475 3.34 -1.44 15.86
N PHE A 476 2.71 -2.02 16.88
CA PHE A 476 3.35 -2.92 17.85
C PHE A 476 2.79 -4.33 17.68
N PRO A 477 3.62 -5.36 17.93
CA PRO A 477 3.11 -6.72 17.96
C PRO A 477 2.07 -6.88 19.08
N PRO A 478 1.01 -7.68 18.86
CA PRO A 478 0.03 -7.97 19.90
C PRO A 478 0.70 -8.70 21.07
N SER A 479 0.25 -8.39 22.28
CA SER A 479 0.81 -8.95 23.52
C SER A 479 0.22 -10.32 23.90
N SER A 480 -0.90 -10.70 23.27
CA SER A 480 -1.57 -11.99 23.51
C SER A 480 -2.26 -12.52 22.25
N GLU A 481 -2.52 -13.84 22.22
CA GLU A 481 -3.30 -14.49 21.15
C GLU A 481 -4.72 -13.91 21.04
N ALA A 482 -5.31 -13.48 22.16
CA ALA A 482 -6.61 -12.82 22.16
C ALA A 482 -6.59 -11.47 21.42
N GLU A 483 -5.50 -10.71 21.54
CA GLU A 483 -5.31 -9.47 20.79
C GLU A 483 -5.10 -9.74 19.30
N LEU A 484 -4.34 -10.79 18.95
CA LEU A 484 -4.17 -11.22 17.56
C LEU A 484 -5.52 -11.63 16.94
N HIS A 485 -6.32 -12.41 17.66
CA HIS A 485 -7.67 -12.79 17.24
C HIS A 485 -8.58 -11.57 17.09
N ALA A 486 -8.54 -10.62 18.04
CA ALA A 486 -9.33 -9.39 17.95
C ALA A 486 -8.93 -8.55 16.72
N LEU A 487 -7.65 -8.55 16.37
CA LEU A 487 -7.13 -7.90 15.18
C LEU A 487 -7.58 -8.61 13.89
N ARG A 488 -7.53 -9.94 13.85
CA ARG A 488 -8.07 -10.72 12.72
C ARG A 488 -9.56 -10.45 12.51
N ARG A 489 -10.36 -10.46 13.58
CA ARG A 489 -11.80 -10.11 13.54
C ARG A 489 -12.02 -8.67 13.07
N ARG A 490 -11.14 -7.73 13.46
CA ARG A 490 -11.18 -6.33 12.97
C ARG A 490 -10.87 -6.24 11.48
N ALA A 491 -9.90 -7.00 10.98
CA ALA A 491 -9.57 -7.08 9.55
C ALA A 491 -10.75 -7.66 8.76
N ALA A 492 -11.34 -8.75 9.24
CA ALA A 492 -12.53 -9.36 8.66
C ALA A 492 -13.71 -8.38 8.59
N LYS A 493 -14.01 -7.66 9.69
CA LYS A 493 -15.03 -6.61 9.70
C LYS A 493 -14.71 -5.47 8.73
N SER A 494 -13.44 -5.08 8.63
CA SER A 494 -13.00 -4.03 7.72
C SER A 494 -13.23 -4.42 6.25
N LEU A 495 -12.98 -5.68 5.89
CA LEU A 495 -13.31 -6.21 4.57
C LEU A 495 -14.83 -6.32 4.35
N TRP A 496 -15.58 -6.76 5.36
CA TRP A 496 -17.03 -6.86 5.29
C TRP A 496 -17.71 -5.53 4.97
N GLU A 497 -17.32 -4.42 5.61
CA GLU A 497 -17.99 -3.14 5.35
C GLU A 497 -17.51 -2.46 4.04
N LEU A 498 -16.49 -3.01 3.35
CA LEU A 498 -16.19 -2.64 1.96
C LEU A 498 -17.15 -3.29 0.96
N LEU A 499 -17.62 -4.51 1.26
CA LEU A 499 -18.47 -5.27 0.35
C LEU A 499 -19.89 -4.68 0.28
N PRO A 500 -20.51 -4.65 -0.91
CA PRO A 500 -21.94 -4.35 -1.02
C PRO A 500 -22.75 -5.38 -0.22
N LYS A 501 -23.48 -4.92 0.82
CA LYS A 501 -24.21 -5.80 1.76
C LYS A 501 -25.11 -6.82 1.07
N GLY A 502 -25.75 -6.45 -0.04
CA GLY A 502 -26.60 -7.36 -0.82
C GLY A 502 -25.83 -8.53 -1.43
N VAL A 503 -24.64 -8.29 -1.98
CA VAL A 503 -23.78 -9.33 -2.58
C VAL A 503 -23.18 -10.20 -1.48
N GLY A 504 -22.67 -9.58 -0.41
CA GLY A 504 -22.11 -10.30 0.73
C GLY A 504 -23.12 -11.24 1.38
N ARG A 505 -24.35 -10.77 1.64
CA ARG A 505 -25.43 -11.60 2.21
C ARG A 505 -25.89 -12.70 1.25
N LEU A 506 -25.90 -12.45 -0.05
CA LEU A 506 -26.22 -13.47 -1.05
C LEU A 506 -25.18 -14.58 -1.05
N TYR A 507 -23.90 -14.21 -1.06
CA TYR A 507 -22.78 -15.11 -1.21
C TYR A 507 -22.49 -15.92 0.06
N PHE A 508 -22.30 -15.25 1.19
CA PHE A 508 -21.97 -15.87 2.47
C PHE A 508 -23.20 -16.32 3.26
N GLY A 509 -24.35 -15.68 3.04
CA GLY A 509 -25.55 -15.90 3.85
C GLY A 509 -26.40 -17.10 3.43
N GLY A 510 -26.21 -17.70 2.25
CA GLY A 510 -26.86 -18.95 1.81
C GLY A 510 -28.40 -19.02 1.90
N ARG A 511 -29.08 -17.90 2.19
CA ARG A 511 -30.46 -17.87 2.68
C ARG A 511 -31.39 -17.07 1.77
N LEU A 512 -31.29 -17.27 0.45
CA LEU A 512 -32.32 -16.74 -0.45
C LEU A 512 -33.73 -17.28 -0.10
N TRP A 513 -33.79 -18.47 0.52
CA TRP A 513 -35.04 -19.18 0.82
C TRP A 513 -35.50 -19.09 2.28
N ARG A 514 -34.68 -18.60 3.22
CA ARG A 514 -35.09 -18.37 4.62
C ARG A 514 -35.62 -16.94 4.80
N ARG A 515 -36.45 -16.46 3.87
CA ARG A 515 -37.23 -15.22 4.03
C ARG A 515 -38.49 -15.49 4.86
N GLY A 516 -38.30 -15.98 6.08
CA GLY A 516 -39.39 -16.36 6.94
C GLY A 516 -38.90 -16.56 8.36
N THR A 517 -38.57 -15.46 9.06
CA THR A 517 -38.88 -15.21 10.50
C THR A 517 -38.02 -14.12 11.13
N LYS A 518 -36.88 -13.71 10.54
CA LYS A 518 -36.04 -12.62 11.07
C LYS A 518 -36.09 -11.36 10.21
N ALA A 519 -36.16 -10.21 10.88
CA ALA A 519 -36.22 -8.90 10.24
C ALA A 519 -34.90 -8.58 9.53
N GLU A 520 -34.99 -7.96 8.36
CA GLU A 520 -33.86 -7.50 7.57
C GLU A 520 -33.01 -6.50 8.38
N GLY A 521 -31.78 -6.88 8.73
CA GLY A 521 -30.87 -6.05 9.53
C GLY A 521 -30.68 -6.46 11.00
N ASP A 522 -30.96 -7.72 11.37
CA ASP A 522 -30.56 -8.28 12.67
C ASP A 522 -29.03 -8.25 12.81
N PRO A 523 -28.45 -7.61 13.86
CA PRO A 523 -27.01 -7.59 14.10
C PRO A 523 -26.38 -8.99 14.17
N SER A 524 -27.15 -10.01 14.57
CA SER A 524 -26.65 -11.38 14.62
C SER A 524 -26.31 -11.97 13.25
N ASP A 525 -27.02 -11.58 12.19
CA ASP A 525 -26.72 -12.06 10.83
C ASP A 525 -25.42 -11.41 10.30
N ASP A 526 -25.12 -10.16 10.68
CA ASP A 526 -23.88 -9.49 10.27
C ASP A 526 -22.64 -10.07 11.01
N GLU A 527 -22.78 -10.57 12.25
CA GLU A 527 -21.69 -11.25 12.98
C GLU A 527 -21.35 -12.63 12.37
N ASP A 528 -22.34 -13.45 12.00
CA ASP A 528 -22.11 -14.73 11.30
C ASP A 528 -21.29 -14.53 10.01
N LEU A 529 -21.53 -13.42 9.30
CA LEU A 529 -20.83 -13.09 8.04
C LEU A 529 -19.40 -12.59 8.29
N VAL A 530 -19.16 -11.92 9.42
CA VAL A 530 -17.81 -11.53 9.86
C VAL A 530 -17.01 -12.77 10.25
N ASP A 531 -17.61 -13.72 10.96
CA ASP A 531 -16.94 -14.99 11.31
C ASP A 531 -16.52 -15.76 10.03
N GLU A 532 -17.35 -15.71 8.99
CA GLU A 532 -17.04 -16.34 7.70
C GLU A 532 -15.90 -15.62 6.95
N MET A 533 -15.86 -14.30 6.99
CA MET A 533 -14.73 -13.52 6.46
C MET A 533 -13.45 -13.76 7.25
N GLU A 534 -13.57 -13.96 8.57
CA GLU A 534 -12.46 -14.30 9.45
C GLU A 534 -11.83 -15.64 9.07
N ARG A 535 -12.66 -16.64 8.74
CA ARG A 535 -12.20 -17.94 8.23
C ARG A 535 -11.37 -17.82 6.95
N LEU A 536 -11.75 -16.94 6.03
CA LEU A 536 -10.99 -16.74 4.79
C LEU A 536 -9.59 -16.15 5.04
N LEU A 537 -9.41 -15.40 6.13
CA LEU A 537 -8.14 -14.79 6.51
C LEU A 537 -7.17 -15.76 7.20
N LEU A 538 -7.61 -16.97 7.57
CA LEU A 538 -6.76 -17.98 8.22
C LEU A 538 -5.53 -18.36 7.40
N VAL A 539 -5.57 -18.19 6.08
CA VAL A 539 -4.41 -18.46 5.20
C VAL A 539 -3.19 -17.61 5.54
N LEU A 540 -3.35 -16.51 6.27
CA LEU A 540 -2.29 -15.60 6.69
C LEU A 540 -1.84 -15.80 8.14
N ASP A 541 -2.33 -16.83 8.83
CA ASP A 541 -2.11 -17.02 10.28
C ASP A 541 -0.74 -17.64 10.62
N ASP A 542 -0.08 -18.30 9.66
CA ASP A 542 1.21 -18.95 9.87
C ASP A 542 2.39 -18.11 9.31
N GLU A 543 3.27 -17.68 10.21
CA GLU A 543 4.45 -16.86 9.87
C GLU A 543 5.39 -17.55 8.87
N TYR A 544 5.65 -18.85 9.02
CA TYR A 544 6.58 -19.59 8.17
C TYR A 544 6.04 -19.71 6.74
N CYS A 545 4.74 -19.94 6.58
CA CYS A 545 4.07 -19.93 5.27
C CYS A 545 4.08 -18.52 4.65
N ASN A 546 3.85 -17.48 5.45
CA ASN A 546 3.90 -16.09 5.00
C ASN A 546 5.33 -15.68 4.59
N LYS A 547 6.38 -16.19 5.24
CA LYS A 547 7.77 -15.96 4.82
C LYS A 547 8.01 -16.43 3.40
N HIS A 548 7.50 -17.60 3.00
CA HIS A 548 7.60 -18.07 1.61
C HIS A 548 6.95 -17.09 0.64
N LEU A 549 5.77 -16.58 0.97
CA LEU A 549 5.09 -15.58 0.15
C LEU A 549 5.90 -14.27 0.05
N MET A 550 6.42 -13.76 1.17
CA MET A 550 7.20 -12.52 1.19
C MET A 550 8.50 -12.64 0.37
N TYR A 551 9.24 -13.74 0.51
CA TYR A 551 10.43 -14.00 -0.28
C TYR A 551 10.10 -14.17 -1.77
N SER A 552 9.04 -14.92 -2.09
CA SER A 552 8.61 -15.09 -3.50
C SER A 552 8.21 -13.76 -4.14
N ILE A 553 7.51 -12.88 -3.41
CA ILE A 553 7.15 -11.55 -3.91
C ILE A 553 8.40 -10.68 -4.08
N LEU A 554 9.33 -10.72 -3.13
CA LEU A 554 10.59 -9.98 -3.22
C LEU A 554 11.41 -10.42 -4.44
N GLU A 555 11.62 -11.73 -4.61
CA GLU A 555 12.34 -12.32 -5.74
C GLU A 555 11.67 -11.96 -7.07
N LEU A 556 10.33 -12.03 -7.14
CA LEU A 556 9.57 -11.65 -8.33
C LEU A 556 9.79 -10.18 -8.69
N VAL A 557 9.67 -9.27 -7.71
CA VAL A 557 9.87 -7.83 -7.94
C VAL A 557 11.31 -7.55 -8.37
N LEU A 558 12.30 -8.20 -7.74
CA LEU A 558 13.70 -8.05 -8.10
C LEU A 558 13.99 -8.60 -9.50
N ALA A 559 13.48 -9.77 -9.86
CA ALA A 559 13.64 -10.36 -11.19
C ALA A 559 13.04 -9.49 -12.30
N ARG A 560 11.93 -8.79 -12.03
CA ARG A 560 11.34 -7.84 -12.99
C ARG A 560 12.11 -6.54 -13.09
N LEU A 561 12.61 -6.03 -11.98
CA LEU A 561 13.35 -4.76 -11.92
C LEU A 561 14.79 -4.91 -12.44
N MET A 562 15.40 -6.05 -12.17
CA MET A 562 16.79 -6.40 -12.43
C MET A 562 16.86 -7.81 -13.04
N PRO A 563 16.43 -8.00 -14.31
CA PRO A 563 16.46 -9.30 -14.97
C PRO A 563 17.86 -9.91 -15.04
N GLU A 564 18.91 -9.10 -14.94
CA GLU A 564 20.30 -9.55 -14.90
C GLU A 564 20.57 -10.53 -13.73
N LEU A 565 19.82 -10.42 -12.61
CA LEU A 565 19.90 -11.36 -11.48
C LEU A 565 19.39 -12.76 -11.82
N THR A 566 18.60 -12.91 -12.88
CA THR A 566 18.09 -14.21 -13.34
C THR A 566 18.99 -14.87 -14.37
N GLU A 567 19.81 -14.07 -15.08
CA GLU A 567 20.68 -14.54 -16.15
C GLU A 567 22.11 -14.83 -15.65
N LYS A 568 22.60 -14.01 -14.71
CA LYS A 568 24.00 -14.04 -14.26
C LYS A 568 24.13 -14.32 -12.77
N GLY A 569 25.22 -14.98 -12.40
CA GLY A 569 25.59 -15.16 -11.00
C GLY A 569 26.08 -13.85 -10.37
N VAL A 570 25.99 -13.72 -9.04
CA VAL A 570 26.50 -12.54 -8.33
C VAL A 570 27.99 -12.31 -8.62
N THR A 571 28.82 -13.36 -8.58
CA THR A 571 30.25 -13.24 -8.89
C THR A 571 30.50 -12.72 -10.31
N GLU A 572 29.73 -13.20 -11.28
CA GLU A 572 29.83 -12.77 -12.68
C GLU A 572 29.43 -11.29 -12.84
N LEU A 573 28.39 -10.84 -12.14
CA LEU A 573 27.97 -9.43 -12.14
C LEU A 573 29.02 -8.50 -11.53
N TRP A 574 29.72 -8.97 -10.49
CA TRP A 574 30.81 -8.22 -9.87
C TRP A 574 32.05 -8.16 -10.78
N GLU A 575 32.44 -9.29 -11.38
CA GLU A 575 33.56 -9.37 -12.33
C GLU A 575 33.32 -8.49 -13.56
N GLU A 576 32.13 -8.53 -14.17
CA GLU A 576 31.80 -7.70 -15.34
C GLU A 576 31.92 -6.19 -15.05
N ARG A 577 31.68 -5.77 -13.81
CA ARG A 577 31.68 -4.37 -13.40
C ARG A 577 33.05 -3.88 -12.95
N LEU A 578 33.85 -4.75 -12.33
CA LEU A 578 35.13 -4.38 -11.72
C LEU A 578 36.37 -4.82 -12.54
N GLY A 579 36.20 -5.68 -13.55
CA GLY A 579 37.25 -6.13 -14.46
C GLY A 579 37.96 -7.39 -13.98
#